data_AF-A0A7X9RZQ9-F1
#
_entry.id   AF-A0A7X9RZQ9-F1
#
_cell.length_a   1.000
_cell.length_b   1.000
_cell.length_c   1.000
_cell.angle_alpha   90.00
_cell.angle_beta   90.00
_cell.angle_gamma   90.00
#
_symmetry.space_group_name_H-M   'P 1'
#
loop_
_entity.id
_entity.type
_entity.pdbx_description
1 polymer ?
#
loop_
_entity_poly.entity_id
_entity_poly.type
_entity_poly.pdbx_seq_one_letter_code
_entity_poly.pdbx_strand_id
1 'polypeptide(L)'
;MDILTHTLSGVAVGTVVSSFEKRGWTYKLKIILLSGFAGALPDLDAISLWRGFDSTIGVFFNLEQSGRVIYSAKYWYSHHAFLHSLTAGVMLMTFVGLISYFFNTKVREVKYKNLFSSFNQMRLSLIGFLFGFMIHLLEDMPTPSSSWGGVNLFWPSKMYIGGTGHIWWWNNYDIFLIVVSVIVINLLLHLLQNVVKFDLKSLTVIVFMIGFASSIYQMNTRGFDFAYTGSTNKYHQYEAKSKEIQKEILGDKVYKMMESFDNKLRFYF
;
A
#
# COMPACT_ATOMS: atom_id res chain seq x y z
N MET A 1 -10.96 -2.80 4.46
CA MET A 1 -9.60 -3.16 4.94
C MET A 1 -8.48 -2.86 3.93
N ASP A 2 -8.68 -3.07 2.63
CA ASP A 2 -7.61 -3.16 1.62
C ASP A 2 -6.61 -2.00 1.57
N ILE A 3 -7.07 -0.76 1.41
CA ILE A 3 -6.23 0.45 1.43
C ILE A 3 -5.35 0.54 2.68
N LEU A 4 -5.91 0.12 3.83
CA LEU A 4 -5.15 0.08 5.08
C LEU A 4 -4.07 -1.00 5.03
N THR A 5 -4.36 -2.17 4.47
CA THR A 5 -3.37 -3.22 4.21
C THR A 5 -2.25 -2.69 3.31
N HIS A 6 -2.56 -2.07 2.17
CA HIS A 6 -1.53 -1.53 1.26
C HIS A 6 -0.64 -0.48 1.94
N THR A 7 -1.27 0.45 2.67
CA THR A 7 -0.56 1.45 3.47
C THR A 7 0.38 0.78 4.46
N LEU A 8 -0.10 -0.22 5.19
CA LEU A 8 0.68 -0.93 6.20
C LEU A 8 1.74 -1.84 5.58
N SER A 9 1.56 -2.37 4.38
CA SER A 9 2.59 -3.09 3.64
C SER A 9 3.73 -2.16 3.25
N GLY A 10 3.41 -0.92 2.88
CA GLY A 10 4.39 0.17 2.78
C GLY A 10 5.14 0.40 4.10
N VAL A 11 4.43 0.45 5.23
CA VAL A 11 5.05 0.55 6.57
C VAL A 11 5.97 -0.66 6.83
N ALA A 12 5.55 -1.88 6.51
CA ALA A 12 6.32 -3.11 6.68
C ALA A 12 7.64 -3.05 5.89
N VAL A 13 7.60 -2.65 4.62
CA VAL A 13 8.79 -2.35 3.81
C VAL A 13 9.68 -1.31 4.51
N GLY A 14 9.08 -0.24 4.99
CA GLY A 14 9.79 0.82 5.72
C GLY A 14 10.51 0.33 6.98
N THR A 15 9.93 -0.64 7.71
CA THR A 15 10.58 -1.24 8.88
C THR A 15 11.86 -1.99 8.51
N VAL A 16 11.88 -2.66 7.34
CA VAL A 16 13.08 -3.32 6.80
C VAL A 16 14.10 -2.28 6.34
N VAL A 17 13.70 -1.31 5.51
CA VAL A 17 14.64 -0.31 4.98
C VAL A 17 15.26 0.54 6.09
N SER A 18 14.49 0.87 7.12
CA SER A 18 15.00 1.61 8.28
C SER A 18 16.03 0.82 9.11
N SER A 19 16.13 -0.50 9.00
CA SER A 19 17.20 -1.29 9.64
C SER A 19 18.59 -0.96 9.06
N PHE A 20 18.64 -0.47 7.82
CA PHE A 20 19.87 -0.04 7.15
C PHE A 20 20.30 1.38 7.56
N GLU A 21 19.43 2.13 8.23
CA GLU A 21 19.72 3.47 8.73
C GLU A 21 20.54 3.40 10.02
N LYS A 22 21.69 4.08 10.01
CA LYS A 22 22.62 4.16 11.14
C LYS A 22 22.40 5.40 12.02
N ARG A 23 21.64 6.39 11.52
CA ARG A 23 21.24 7.57 12.28
C ARG A 23 20.16 7.22 13.31
N GLY A 24 19.78 8.21 14.12
CA GLY A 24 18.81 8.05 15.21
C GLY A 24 17.38 7.70 14.76
N TRP A 25 16.54 7.39 15.75
CA TRP A 25 15.16 6.91 15.57
C TRP A 25 14.29 7.83 14.70
N THR A 26 14.48 9.14 14.76
CA THR A 26 13.75 10.11 13.93
C THR A 26 13.92 9.84 12.43
N TYR A 27 15.13 9.46 11.98
CA TYR A 27 15.37 9.13 10.58
C TYR A 27 14.75 7.79 10.19
N LYS A 28 14.80 6.80 11.10
CA LYS A 28 14.15 5.50 10.92
C LYS A 28 12.64 5.66 10.80
N LEU A 29 12.02 6.42 11.70
CA LEU A 29 10.60 6.73 11.68
C LEU A 29 10.21 7.47 10.40
N LYS A 30 11.02 8.44 9.95
CA LYS A 30 10.78 9.12 8.66
C LYS A 30 10.76 8.14 7.48
N ILE A 31 11.68 7.17 7.43
CA ILE A 31 11.68 6.13 6.39
C ILE A 31 10.37 5.33 6.46
N ILE A 32 10.00 4.85 7.65
CA ILE A 32 8.80 4.03 7.87
C ILE A 32 7.53 4.76 7.43
N LEU A 33 7.35 6.01 7.89
CA LEU A 33 6.18 6.81 7.55
C LEU A 33 6.12 7.16 6.07
N LEU A 34 7.26 7.47 5.45
CA LEU A 34 7.33 7.79 4.04
C LEU A 34 7.03 6.56 3.16
N SER A 35 7.50 5.37 3.56
CA SER A 35 7.14 4.12 2.89
C SER A 35 5.66 3.79 3.02
N GLY A 36 5.07 3.99 4.21
CA GLY A 36 3.63 3.80 4.41
C GLY A 36 2.79 4.77 3.57
N PHE A 37 3.16 6.05 3.54
CA PHE A 37 2.53 7.03 2.66
C PHE A 37 2.62 6.61 1.19
N ALA A 38 3.80 6.14 0.75
CA ALA A 38 3.97 5.66 -0.62
C ALA A 38 3.08 4.46 -0.96
N GLY A 39 2.85 3.56 -0.01
CA GLY A 39 1.92 2.43 -0.15
C GLY A 39 0.44 2.81 -0.09
N ALA A 40 0.09 4.06 0.21
CA ALA A 40 -1.28 4.57 0.14
C ALA A 40 -1.54 5.40 -1.13
N LEU A 41 -0.47 5.87 -1.78
CA LEU A 41 -0.56 6.80 -2.90
C LEU A 41 -1.25 6.24 -4.14
N PRO A 42 -1.08 4.95 -4.50
CA PRO A 42 -1.80 4.42 -5.64
C PRO A 42 -3.30 4.59 -5.49
N ASP A 43 -3.87 4.34 -4.30
CA ASP A 43 -5.30 4.50 -4.00
C ASP A 43 -5.71 5.92 -3.56
N LEU A 44 -4.97 6.96 -3.95
CA LEU A 44 -5.25 8.33 -3.49
C LEU A 44 -6.68 8.78 -3.83
N ASP A 45 -7.19 8.36 -4.98
CA ASP A 45 -8.55 8.69 -5.44
C ASP A 45 -9.64 7.88 -4.72
N ALA A 46 -9.32 6.93 -3.84
CA ALA A 46 -10.26 6.33 -2.89
C ALA A 46 -10.89 7.38 -1.96
N ILE A 47 -10.24 8.55 -1.79
CA ILE A 47 -10.84 9.70 -1.10
C ILE A 47 -12.15 10.15 -1.75
N SER A 48 -12.32 9.91 -3.05
CA SER A 48 -13.53 10.24 -3.78
C SER A 48 -14.74 9.39 -3.38
N LEU A 49 -14.52 8.26 -2.69
CA LEU A 49 -15.58 7.43 -2.12
C LEU A 49 -16.01 7.85 -0.72
N TRP A 50 -15.34 8.83 -0.11
CA TRP A 50 -15.79 9.37 1.16
C TRP A 50 -17.19 9.99 1.02
N ARG A 51 -18.11 9.67 1.93
CA ARG A 51 -19.52 10.13 1.89
C ARG A 51 -19.71 11.64 1.77
N GLY A 52 -18.73 12.44 2.20
CA GLY A 52 -18.78 13.90 2.10
C GLY A 52 -18.14 14.48 0.83
N PHE A 53 -17.51 13.65 -0.02
CA PHE A 53 -16.69 14.11 -1.14
C PHE A 53 -17.49 14.98 -2.11
N ASP A 54 -18.60 14.47 -2.64
CA ASP A 54 -19.42 15.19 -3.62
C ASP A 54 -19.96 16.51 -3.05
N SER A 55 -20.42 16.50 -1.80
CA SER A 55 -20.97 17.69 -1.11
C SER A 55 -19.93 18.74 -0.71
N THR A 56 -18.63 18.41 -0.76
CA THR A 56 -17.56 19.30 -0.30
C THR A 56 -16.57 19.58 -1.43
N ILE A 57 -15.66 18.65 -1.69
CA ILE A 57 -14.64 18.74 -2.74
C ILE A 57 -15.31 18.83 -4.12
N GLY A 58 -16.32 18.00 -4.37
CA GLY A 58 -17.09 18.01 -5.61
C GLY A 58 -17.69 19.38 -5.92
N VAL A 59 -18.44 19.95 -4.96
CA VAL A 59 -19.01 21.30 -5.08
C VAL A 59 -17.92 22.38 -5.16
N PHE A 60 -16.89 22.33 -4.32
CA PHE A 60 -15.84 23.34 -4.28
C PHE A 60 -15.09 23.46 -5.61
N PHE A 61 -14.78 22.34 -6.26
CA PHE A 61 -14.13 22.31 -7.57
C PHE A 61 -15.12 22.27 -8.75
N ASN A 62 -16.42 22.31 -8.49
CA ASN A 62 -17.48 22.20 -9.49
C ASN A 62 -17.28 20.98 -10.42
N LEU A 63 -17.03 19.81 -9.83
CA LEU A 63 -16.77 18.58 -10.58
C LEU A 63 -18.04 18.08 -11.27
N GLU A 64 -17.94 17.78 -12.58
CA GLU A 64 -19.04 17.20 -13.36
C GLU A 64 -19.33 15.75 -12.99
N GLN A 65 -18.33 15.03 -12.50
CA GLN A 65 -18.41 13.61 -12.19
C GLN A 65 -18.48 13.40 -10.68
N SER A 66 -19.37 12.50 -10.25
CA SER A 66 -19.41 12.06 -8.84
C SER A 66 -18.11 11.34 -8.46
N GLY A 67 -17.78 11.38 -7.17
CA GLY A 67 -16.61 10.70 -6.63
C GLY A 67 -16.60 9.20 -6.93
N ARG A 68 -17.77 8.54 -6.90
CA ARG A 68 -17.90 7.14 -7.31
C ARG A 68 -17.45 6.89 -8.75
N VAL A 69 -17.76 7.80 -9.66
CA VAL A 69 -17.32 7.70 -11.06
C VAL A 69 -15.83 7.98 -11.17
N ILE A 70 -15.31 8.99 -10.46
CA ILE A 70 -13.88 9.30 -10.42
C ILE A 70 -13.07 8.08 -10.00
N TYR A 71 -13.47 7.42 -8.91
CA TYR A 71 -12.83 6.20 -8.44
C TYR A 71 -12.89 5.08 -9.47
N SER A 72 -14.07 4.82 -10.05
CA SER A 72 -14.27 3.63 -10.89
C SER A 72 -13.72 3.77 -12.32
N ALA A 73 -13.48 5.01 -12.78
CA ALA A 73 -13.14 5.31 -14.17
C ALA A 73 -11.64 5.22 -14.45
N LYS A 74 -11.28 4.81 -15.67
CA LYS A 74 -9.90 4.76 -16.17
C LYS A 74 -9.42 6.10 -16.72
N TYR A 75 -9.50 7.16 -15.92
CA TYR A 75 -8.84 8.41 -16.34
C TYR A 75 -7.33 8.21 -16.41
N TRP A 76 -6.64 8.92 -17.30
CA TRP A 76 -5.18 8.74 -17.45
C TRP A 76 -4.42 8.99 -16.14
N TYR A 77 -4.96 9.84 -15.27
CA TYR A 77 -4.43 10.19 -13.94
C TYR A 77 -5.03 9.36 -12.78
N SER A 78 -6.01 8.48 -13.06
CA SER A 78 -6.65 7.65 -12.03
C SER A 78 -5.67 6.64 -11.42
N HIS A 79 -6.04 6.08 -10.26
CA HIS A 79 -5.34 4.95 -9.66
C HIS A 79 -5.16 3.82 -10.66
N HIS A 80 -6.19 3.47 -11.41
CA HIS A 80 -6.16 2.38 -12.40
C HIS A 80 -5.24 2.60 -13.61
N ALA A 81 -4.71 3.81 -13.83
CA ALA A 81 -3.86 4.10 -14.99
C ALA A 81 -2.45 4.49 -14.55
N PHE A 82 -2.18 5.79 -14.41
CA PHE A 82 -0.84 6.28 -14.10
C PHE A 82 -0.37 5.83 -12.71
N LEU A 83 -1.21 5.97 -11.69
CA LEU A 83 -0.84 5.68 -10.29
C LEU A 83 -0.66 4.18 -10.01
N HIS A 84 -1.18 3.28 -10.85
CA HIS A 84 -0.89 1.83 -10.83
C HIS A 84 0.31 1.44 -11.72
N SER A 85 1.31 2.31 -11.85
CA SER A 85 2.49 2.06 -12.69
C SER A 85 3.83 2.29 -11.98
N LEU A 86 4.85 1.55 -12.42
CA LEU A 86 6.23 1.78 -11.97
C LEU A 86 6.73 3.17 -12.36
N THR A 87 6.27 3.68 -13.51
CA THR A 87 6.57 5.03 -13.98
C THR A 87 6.13 6.06 -12.96
N ALA A 88 4.90 5.96 -12.43
CA ALA A 88 4.43 6.85 -11.38
C ALA A 88 5.25 6.71 -10.08
N GLY A 89 5.55 5.49 -9.65
CA GLY A 89 6.40 5.26 -8.47
C GLY A 89 7.76 5.98 -8.57
N VAL A 90 8.43 5.88 -9.71
CA VAL A 90 9.73 6.55 -9.96
C VAL A 90 9.56 8.07 -10.06
N MET A 91 8.54 8.56 -10.75
CA MET A 91 8.27 10.00 -10.89
C MET A 91 7.95 10.64 -9.53
N LEU A 92 7.09 10.01 -8.73
CA LEU A 92 6.71 10.49 -7.39
C LEU A 92 7.90 10.42 -6.42
N MET A 93 8.71 9.36 -6.47
CA MET A 93 9.96 9.27 -5.70
C MET A 93 10.90 10.44 -6.05
N THR A 94 11.06 10.72 -7.35
CA THR A 94 11.90 11.82 -7.83
C THR A 94 11.35 13.17 -7.36
N PHE A 95 10.04 13.36 -7.45
CA PHE A 95 9.36 14.56 -6.99
C PHE A 95 9.55 14.80 -5.48
N VAL A 96 9.40 13.76 -4.65
CA VAL A 96 9.68 13.82 -3.21
C VAL A 96 11.14 14.18 -2.94
N GLY A 97 12.08 13.61 -3.69
CA GLY A 97 13.50 13.95 -3.61
C GLY A 97 13.77 15.43 -3.93
N LEU A 98 13.13 15.96 -4.98
CA LEU A 98 13.24 17.37 -5.38
C LEU A 98 12.63 18.31 -4.33
N ILE A 99 11.41 18.02 -3.85
CA ILE A 99 10.78 18.83 -2.78
C ILE A 99 11.70 18.89 -1.57
N SER A 100 12.24 17.74 -1.13
CA SER A 100 13.11 17.74 0.04
C SER A 100 14.43 18.46 -0.21
N TYR A 101 14.99 18.41 -1.43
CA TYR A 101 16.15 19.20 -1.81
C TYR A 101 15.85 20.71 -1.71
N PHE A 102 14.76 21.16 -2.32
CA PHE A 102 14.36 22.58 -2.28
C PHE A 102 14.07 23.04 -0.86
N PHE A 103 13.31 22.27 -0.09
CA PHE A 103 12.98 22.61 1.29
C PHE A 103 14.23 22.71 2.17
N ASN A 104 15.14 21.75 2.08
CA ASN A 104 16.37 21.77 2.89
C ASN A 104 17.32 22.90 2.48
N THR A 105 17.43 23.22 1.18
CA THR A 105 18.34 24.27 0.71
C THR A 105 17.78 25.69 0.86
N LYS A 106 16.48 25.88 0.63
CA LYS A 106 15.84 27.21 0.64
C LYS A 106 15.20 27.59 1.96
N VAL A 107 14.70 26.61 2.72
CA VAL A 107 13.99 26.88 3.98
C VAL A 107 14.87 26.61 5.20
N ARG A 108 15.65 25.52 5.17
CA ARG A 108 16.52 25.14 6.30
C ARG A 108 17.98 25.55 6.13
N GLU A 109 18.32 26.19 5.00
CA GLU A 109 19.69 26.63 4.67
C GLU A 109 20.76 25.53 4.79
N VAL A 110 20.37 24.27 4.60
CA VAL A 110 21.28 23.13 4.62
C VAL A 110 22.14 23.19 3.36
N LYS A 111 23.45 23.31 3.55
CA LYS A 111 24.42 23.36 2.45
C LYS A 111 24.68 21.97 1.89
N TYR A 112 23.97 21.60 0.84
CA TYR A 112 24.34 20.49 -0.03
C TYR A 112 25.34 20.94 -1.09
N LYS A 113 26.27 20.06 -1.47
CA LYS A 113 27.21 20.35 -2.56
C LYS A 113 26.50 20.44 -3.92
N ASN A 114 25.50 19.58 -4.13
CA ASN A 114 24.67 19.51 -5.34
C ASN A 114 23.43 18.62 -5.09
N LEU A 115 22.53 18.55 -6.09
CA LEU A 115 21.31 17.73 -6.05
C LEU A 115 21.60 16.25 -5.74
N PHE A 116 22.63 15.68 -6.38
CA PHE A 116 23.03 14.28 -6.19
C PHE A 116 23.39 13.98 -4.73
N SER A 117 24.12 14.90 -4.08
CA SER A 117 24.47 14.76 -2.66
C SER A 117 23.23 14.75 -1.75
N SER A 118 22.19 15.52 -2.07
CA SER A 118 20.91 15.51 -1.34
C SER A 118 20.18 14.17 -1.52
N PHE A 119 20.09 13.68 -2.75
CA PHE A 119 19.48 12.39 -3.05
C PHE A 119 20.20 11.24 -2.33
N ASN A 120 21.54 11.25 -2.33
CA ASN A 120 22.31 10.24 -1.62
C ASN A 120 22.09 10.27 -0.09
N GLN A 121 21.92 11.45 0.51
CA GLN A 121 21.57 11.55 1.94
C GLN A 121 20.17 11.02 2.28
N MET A 122 19.25 11.06 1.30
CA MET A 122 17.89 10.56 1.41
C MET A 122 17.70 9.16 0.84
N ARG A 123 18.76 8.50 0.36
CA ARG A 123 18.67 7.27 -0.42
C ARG A 123 17.78 6.21 0.21
N LEU A 124 17.88 6.00 1.52
CA LEU A 124 17.06 5.00 2.23
C LEU A 124 15.58 5.42 2.30
N SER A 125 15.28 6.71 2.46
CA SER A 125 13.90 7.20 2.40
C SER A 125 13.32 7.05 0.99
N LEU A 126 14.10 7.33 -0.05
CA LEU A 126 13.66 7.19 -1.45
C LEU A 126 13.48 5.72 -1.86
N ILE A 127 14.41 4.84 -1.44
CA ILE A 127 14.30 3.39 -1.59
C ILE A 127 13.04 2.89 -0.87
N GLY A 128 12.85 3.31 0.39
CA GLY A 128 11.65 2.96 1.15
C GLY A 128 10.37 3.43 0.50
N PHE A 129 10.35 4.65 -0.07
CA PHE A 129 9.21 5.17 -0.81
C PHE A 129 8.91 4.30 -2.03
N LEU A 130 9.92 4.03 -2.87
CA LEU A 130 9.73 3.26 -4.10
C LEU A 130 9.25 1.84 -3.81
N PHE A 131 9.87 1.13 -2.88
CA PHE A 131 9.43 -0.23 -2.53
C PHE A 131 8.08 -0.24 -1.81
N GLY A 132 7.75 0.79 -1.02
CA GLY A 132 6.42 0.93 -0.43
C GLY A 132 5.33 1.15 -1.47
N PHE A 133 5.63 1.90 -2.53
CA PHE A 133 4.74 2.03 -3.68
C PHE A 133 4.64 0.73 -4.49
N MET A 134 5.75 0.03 -4.71
CA MET A 134 5.76 -1.21 -5.48
C MET A 134 5.03 -2.36 -4.79
N ILE A 135 5.11 -2.47 -3.45
CA ILE A 135 4.41 -3.55 -2.74
C ILE A 135 2.89 -3.41 -2.87
N HIS A 136 2.36 -2.18 -2.89
CA HIS A 136 0.96 -1.91 -3.25
C HIS A 136 0.62 -2.53 -4.61
N LEU A 137 1.38 -2.19 -5.65
CA LEU A 137 1.10 -2.68 -7.01
C LEU A 137 1.10 -4.21 -7.09
N LEU A 138 1.92 -4.88 -6.29
CA LEU A 138 1.96 -6.34 -6.22
C LEU A 138 0.74 -6.92 -5.49
N GLU A 139 0.25 -6.25 -4.45
CA GLU A 139 -0.94 -6.65 -3.70
C GLU A 139 -2.23 -6.52 -4.51
N ASP A 140 -2.26 -5.62 -5.49
CA ASP A 140 -3.37 -5.47 -6.43
C ASP A 140 -3.35 -6.49 -7.59
N MET A 141 -2.24 -7.17 -7.86
CA MET A 141 -2.21 -8.20 -8.92
C MET A 141 -3.15 -9.40 -8.68
N PRO A 142 -3.28 -9.96 -7.46
CA PRO A 142 -4.14 -11.11 -7.20
C PRO A 142 -5.64 -10.78 -7.06
N THR A 143 -6.05 -9.52 -7.07
CA THR A 143 -7.48 -9.14 -7.00
C THR A 143 -8.16 -9.38 -8.36
N PRO A 144 -9.50 -9.32 -8.47
CA PRO A 144 -10.20 -9.53 -9.74
C PRO A 144 -9.89 -8.44 -10.76
N SER A 145 -9.81 -8.75 -12.05
CA SER A 145 -9.60 -7.71 -13.08
C SER A 145 -10.69 -6.62 -13.11
N SER A 146 -11.94 -6.95 -12.79
CA SER A 146 -13.10 -6.04 -12.76
C SER A 146 -13.17 -5.13 -14.00
N SER A 147 -13.62 -3.88 -13.86
CA SER A 147 -13.63 -2.89 -14.94
C SER A 147 -12.23 -2.45 -15.37
N TRP A 148 -11.20 -2.83 -14.60
CA TRP A 148 -9.87 -2.25 -14.66
C TRP A 148 -8.88 -3.07 -15.48
N GLY A 149 -9.08 -4.38 -15.59
CA GLY A 149 -8.21 -5.26 -16.37
C GLY A 149 -6.95 -5.70 -15.63
N GLY A 150 -6.79 -5.35 -14.35
CA GLY A 150 -5.59 -5.56 -13.55
C GLY A 150 -4.83 -4.26 -13.26
N VAL A 151 -3.51 -4.34 -13.14
CA VAL A 151 -2.59 -3.24 -12.83
C VAL A 151 -1.86 -2.78 -14.10
N ASN A 152 -1.85 -1.48 -14.40
CA ASN A 152 -1.12 -0.92 -15.55
C ASN A 152 0.37 -0.67 -15.23
N LEU A 153 1.08 -1.75 -14.91
CA LEU A 153 2.44 -1.72 -14.36
C LEU A 153 3.43 -0.90 -15.24
N PHE A 154 3.25 -0.95 -16.56
CA PHE A 154 4.13 -0.34 -17.56
C PHE A 154 3.46 0.81 -18.34
N TRP A 155 2.66 1.64 -17.67
CA TRP A 155 2.12 2.87 -18.27
C TRP A 155 3.23 3.68 -19.00
N PRO A 156 2.98 4.22 -20.22
CA PRO A 156 1.67 4.38 -20.89
C PRO A 156 1.23 3.21 -21.77
N SER A 157 1.77 2.00 -21.54
CA SER A 157 1.25 0.79 -22.17
C SER A 157 -0.26 0.63 -21.91
N LYS A 158 -0.94 0.00 -22.88
CA LYS A 158 -2.35 -0.41 -22.74
C LYS A 158 -2.48 -1.82 -22.14
N MET A 159 -1.37 -2.48 -21.85
CA MET A 159 -1.34 -3.83 -21.28
C MET A 159 -1.48 -3.75 -19.75
N TYR A 160 -2.51 -4.39 -19.24
CA TYR A 160 -2.73 -4.56 -17.81
C TYR A 160 -2.28 -5.98 -17.41
N ILE A 161 -1.71 -6.11 -16.22
CA ILE A 161 -1.13 -7.36 -15.70
C ILE A 161 -1.78 -7.67 -14.35
N GLY A 162 -1.93 -8.95 -14.03
CA GLY A 162 -2.63 -9.39 -12.82
C GLY A 162 -4.13 -9.45 -13.07
N GLY A 163 -4.94 -9.05 -12.08
CA GLY A 163 -6.38 -9.22 -12.14
C GLY A 163 -6.80 -10.69 -12.01
N THR A 164 -5.98 -11.53 -11.35
CA THR A 164 -6.13 -12.99 -11.37
C THR A 164 -7.31 -13.50 -10.53
N GLY A 165 -7.86 -12.68 -9.63
CA GLY A 165 -9.01 -13.07 -8.82
C GLY A 165 -8.72 -14.13 -7.76
N HIS A 166 -7.46 -14.30 -7.34
CA HIS A 166 -7.11 -15.18 -6.22
C HIS A 166 -7.67 -14.69 -4.88
N ILE A 167 -7.79 -13.37 -4.72
CA ILE A 167 -8.37 -12.75 -3.52
C ILE A 167 -9.51 -11.80 -3.88
N TRP A 168 -10.35 -11.48 -2.90
CA TRP A 168 -11.34 -10.41 -3.02
C TRP A 168 -10.70 -9.06 -2.70
N TRP A 169 -11.35 -7.95 -3.05
CA TRP A 169 -10.87 -6.60 -2.76
C TRP A 169 -10.84 -6.29 -1.25
N TRP A 170 -11.96 -6.40 -0.54
CA TRP A 170 -12.09 -5.57 0.67
C TRP A 170 -11.66 -6.17 2.01
N ASN A 171 -11.73 -7.49 2.16
CA ASN A 171 -11.80 -8.17 3.46
C ASN A 171 -10.71 -9.23 3.67
N ASN A 172 -9.50 -8.98 3.17
CA ASN A 172 -8.33 -9.85 3.36
C ASN A 172 -7.72 -9.73 4.78
N TYR A 173 -8.48 -10.13 5.80
CA TYR A 173 -8.10 -9.97 7.22
C TYR A 173 -6.86 -10.79 7.62
N ASP A 174 -6.71 -12.00 7.07
CA ASP A 174 -5.53 -12.85 7.21
C ASP A 174 -4.25 -12.14 6.72
N ILE A 175 -4.28 -11.58 5.50
CA ILE A 175 -3.16 -10.84 4.92
C ILE A 175 -2.84 -9.60 5.76
N PHE A 176 -3.87 -8.85 6.15
CA PHE A 176 -3.71 -7.70 7.05
C PHE A 176 -2.98 -8.08 8.35
N LEU A 177 -3.37 -9.19 8.99
CA LEU A 177 -2.75 -9.67 10.23
C LEU A 177 -1.29 -10.12 10.02
N ILE A 178 -0.97 -10.73 8.88
CA ILE A 178 0.42 -11.06 8.51
C ILE A 178 1.26 -9.78 8.40
N VAL A 179 0.76 -8.78 7.68
CA VAL A 179 1.45 -7.49 7.51
C VAL A 179 1.66 -6.80 8.85
N VAL A 180 0.63 -6.71 9.70
CA VAL A 180 0.74 -6.15 11.06
C VAL A 180 1.77 -6.92 11.89
N SER A 181 1.79 -8.24 11.79
CA SER A 181 2.77 -9.07 12.51
C SER A 181 4.20 -8.78 12.07
N VAL A 182 4.45 -8.63 10.76
CA VAL A 182 5.78 -8.22 10.24
C VAL A 182 6.19 -6.87 10.80
N ILE A 183 5.30 -5.89 10.83
CA ILE A 183 5.57 -4.56 11.39
C ILE A 183 5.92 -4.66 12.88
N VAL A 184 5.09 -5.33 13.67
CA VAL A 184 5.29 -5.47 15.11
C VAL A 184 6.61 -6.18 15.41
N ILE A 185 6.88 -7.31 14.76
CA ILE A 185 8.12 -8.07 14.96
C ILE A 185 9.33 -7.21 14.58
N ASN A 186 9.31 -6.54 13.43
CA ASN A 186 10.44 -5.71 13.00
C ASN A 186 10.66 -4.52 13.95
N LEU A 187 9.60 -3.85 14.41
CA LEU A 187 9.72 -2.77 15.40
C LEU A 187 10.28 -3.28 16.73
N LEU A 188 9.85 -4.46 17.20
CA LEU A 188 10.41 -5.09 18.40
C LEU A 188 11.89 -5.43 18.21
N LEU A 189 12.31 -5.90 17.03
CA LEU A 189 13.72 -6.12 16.73
C LEU A 189 14.53 -4.82 16.77
N HIS A 190 14.00 -3.70 16.25
CA HIS A 190 14.66 -2.40 16.37
C HIS A 190 14.83 -1.97 17.83
N LEU A 191 13.82 -2.18 18.67
CA LEU A 191 13.89 -1.86 20.10
C LEU A 191 14.90 -2.77 20.83
N LEU A 192 14.88 -4.07 20.53
CA LEU A 192 15.73 -5.07 21.16
C LEU A 192 17.20 -4.89 20.81
N GLN A 193 17.53 -4.37 19.62
CA GLN A 193 18.92 -4.11 19.22
C GLN A 193 19.64 -3.15 20.19
N ASN A 194 18.90 -2.28 20.90
CA ASN A 194 19.49 -1.40 21.91
C ASN A 194 19.96 -2.15 23.17
N VAL A 195 19.47 -3.38 23.38
CA VAL A 195 19.77 -4.21 24.55
C VAL A 195 20.70 -5.38 24.17
N VAL A 196 20.48 -5.98 22.99
CA VAL A 196 21.21 -7.17 22.52
C VAL A 196 21.84 -6.89 21.15
N LYS A 197 23.13 -7.22 20.99
CA LYS A 197 23.83 -7.06 19.71
C LYS A 197 23.52 -8.22 18.77
N PHE A 198 22.88 -7.92 17.65
CA PHE A 198 22.65 -8.85 16.54
C PHE A 198 22.54 -8.11 15.20
N ASP A 199 22.55 -8.85 14.10
CA ASP A 199 22.35 -8.30 12.76
C ASP A 199 20.87 -8.02 12.47
N LEU A 200 20.43 -6.82 12.86
CA LEU A 200 19.06 -6.34 12.65
C LEU A 200 18.64 -6.35 11.17
N LYS A 201 19.57 -6.11 10.24
CA LYS A 201 19.24 -6.02 8.81
C LYS A 201 18.80 -7.38 8.28
N SER A 202 19.62 -8.39 8.53
CA SER A 202 19.33 -9.76 8.10
C SER A 202 18.05 -10.27 8.74
N LEU A 203 17.84 -10.04 10.05
CA LEU A 203 16.62 -10.49 10.72
C LEU A 203 15.35 -9.80 10.18
N THR A 204 15.37 -8.48 9.99
CA THR A 204 14.18 -7.77 9.47
C THR A 204 13.85 -8.17 8.03
N VAL A 205 14.87 -8.42 7.19
CA VAL A 205 14.68 -8.98 5.85
C VAL A 205 14.07 -10.38 5.92
N ILE A 206 14.58 -11.27 6.77
CA ILE A 206 14.04 -12.64 6.93
C ILE A 206 12.58 -12.60 7.38
N VAL A 207 12.25 -11.80 8.39
CA VAL A 207 10.86 -11.64 8.88
C VAL A 207 9.95 -11.15 7.76
N PHE A 208 10.38 -10.15 6.99
CA PHE A 208 9.62 -9.65 5.85
C PHE A 208 9.43 -10.72 4.77
N MET A 209 10.47 -11.48 4.41
CA MET A 209 10.38 -12.54 3.41
C MET A 209 9.45 -13.67 3.84
N ILE A 210 9.47 -14.06 5.12
CA ILE A 210 8.53 -15.05 5.67
C ILE A 210 7.10 -14.52 5.59
N GLY A 211 6.87 -13.27 6.00
CA GLY A 211 5.55 -12.63 5.89
C GLY A 211 5.07 -12.56 4.44
N PHE A 212 5.91 -12.10 3.53
CA PHE A 212 5.61 -12.01 2.10
C PHE A 212 5.26 -13.39 1.49
N ALA A 213 6.07 -14.41 1.77
CA ALA A 213 5.81 -15.77 1.31
C ALA A 213 4.51 -16.34 1.90
N SER A 214 4.23 -16.05 3.17
CA SER A 214 2.98 -16.44 3.83
C SER A 214 1.77 -15.77 3.20
N SER A 215 1.85 -14.48 2.87
CA SER A 215 0.80 -13.76 2.16
C SER A 215 0.54 -14.36 0.78
N ILE A 216 1.60 -14.61 -0.02
CA ILE A 216 1.46 -15.26 -1.32
C ILE A 216 0.82 -16.63 -1.18
N TYR A 217 1.26 -17.44 -0.21
CA TYR A 217 0.69 -18.75 0.04
C TYR A 217 -0.80 -18.66 0.35
N GLN A 218 -1.20 -17.77 1.27
CA GLN A 218 -2.61 -17.55 1.63
C GLN A 218 -3.45 -17.08 0.43
N MET A 219 -2.92 -16.17 -0.39
CA MET A 219 -3.60 -15.70 -1.60
C MET A 219 -3.84 -16.86 -2.59
N ASN A 220 -2.83 -17.69 -2.84
CA ASN A 220 -2.88 -18.74 -3.87
C ASN A 220 -3.54 -20.04 -3.43
N THR A 221 -3.84 -20.20 -2.14
CA THR A 221 -4.46 -21.43 -1.59
C THR A 221 -5.95 -21.27 -1.30
N ARG A 222 -6.53 -20.10 -1.61
CA ARG A 222 -7.98 -19.90 -1.50
C ARG A 222 -8.70 -20.82 -2.49
N GLY A 223 -9.64 -21.63 -1.99
CA GLY A 223 -10.40 -22.58 -2.80
C GLY A 223 -11.51 -21.97 -3.66
N PHE A 224 -11.46 -20.66 -3.96
CA PHE A 224 -12.49 -19.96 -4.70
C PHE A 224 -11.89 -18.92 -5.65
N ASP A 225 -12.38 -18.91 -6.89
CA ASP A 225 -11.99 -17.95 -7.92
C ASP A 225 -12.91 -16.73 -7.90
N PHE A 226 -12.33 -15.57 -7.58
CA PHE A 226 -13.02 -14.29 -7.58
C PHE A 226 -12.92 -13.55 -8.92
N ALA A 227 -12.33 -14.14 -9.96
CA ALA A 227 -12.14 -13.49 -11.25
C ALA A 227 -13.48 -13.13 -11.91
N TYR A 228 -13.59 -11.87 -12.33
CA TYR A 228 -14.63 -11.38 -13.24
C TYR A 228 -14.09 -10.18 -14.02
N THR A 229 -14.67 -9.92 -15.20
CA THR A 229 -14.35 -8.77 -16.05
C THR A 229 -15.55 -7.82 -16.12
N GLY A 230 -15.28 -6.51 -16.21
CA GLY A 230 -16.32 -5.49 -16.23
C GLY A 230 -17.05 -5.38 -14.89
N SER A 231 -18.39 -5.36 -14.94
CA SER A 231 -19.26 -5.38 -13.77
C SER A 231 -19.81 -6.79 -13.52
N THR A 232 -20.13 -7.09 -12.26
CA THR A 232 -20.76 -8.36 -11.88
C THR A 232 -21.99 -8.12 -11.02
N ASN A 233 -23.09 -8.80 -11.35
CA ASN A 233 -24.29 -8.82 -10.51
C ASN A 233 -24.13 -9.76 -9.29
N LYS A 234 -23.02 -10.51 -9.23
CA LYS A 234 -22.70 -11.45 -8.15
C LYS A 234 -21.79 -10.87 -7.07
N TYR A 235 -21.59 -9.55 -7.06
CA TYR A 235 -20.68 -8.87 -6.12
C TYR A 235 -20.92 -9.29 -4.66
N HIS A 236 -22.19 -9.28 -4.22
CA HIS A 236 -22.56 -9.69 -2.86
C HIS A 236 -22.23 -11.16 -2.56
N GLN A 237 -22.27 -12.03 -3.56
CA GLN A 237 -21.92 -13.45 -3.40
C GLN A 237 -20.41 -13.61 -3.20
N TYR A 238 -19.60 -12.86 -3.96
CA TYR A 238 -18.15 -12.85 -3.81
C TYR A 238 -17.73 -12.28 -2.46
N GLU A 239 -18.34 -11.17 -2.03
CA GLU A 239 -18.04 -10.61 -0.72
C GLU A 239 -18.40 -11.57 0.40
N ALA A 240 -19.59 -12.19 0.35
CA ALA A 240 -20.03 -13.18 1.34
C ALA A 240 -19.11 -14.40 1.37
N LYS A 241 -18.70 -14.92 0.20
CA LYS A 241 -17.78 -16.05 0.12
C LYS A 241 -16.40 -15.70 0.65
N SER A 242 -15.90 -14.50 0.39
CA SER A 242 -14.64 -14.03 0.96
C SER A 242 -14.72 -13.96 2.49
N LYS A 243 -15.82 -13.42 3.06
CA LYS A 243 -16.05 -13.42 4.52
C LYS A 243 -16.08 -14.83 5.11
N GLU A 244 -16.71 -15.77 4.43
CA GLU A 244 -16.74 -17.19 4.83
C GLU A 244 -15.33 -17.79 4.88
N ILE A 245 -14.53 -17.61 3.83
CA ILE A 245 -13.13 -18.07 3.77
C ILE A 245 -12.29 -17.45 4.89
N GLN A 246 -12.45 -16.15 5.13
CA GLN A 246 -11.74 -15.45 6.21
C GLN A 246 -12.12 -15.99 7.59
N LYS A 247 -13.39 -16.33 7.77
CA LYS A 247 -13.89 -16.95 9.00
C LYS A 247 -13.31 -18.36 9.19
N GLU A 248 -13.17 -19.13 8.12
CA GLU A 248 -12.53 -20.45 8.14
C GLU A 248 -11.05 -20.35 8.54
N ILE A 249 -10.30 -19.44 7.92
CA ILE A 249 -8.85 -19.25 8.18
C ILE A 249 -8.59 -18.75 9.61
N LEU A 250 -9.35 -17.75 10.07
CA LEU A 250 -9.09 -17.05 11.33
C LEU A 250 -9.80 -17.70 12.53
N GLY A 251 -10.82 -18.52 12.28
CA GLY A 251 -11.76 -18.98 13.28
C GLY A 251 -12.68 -17.86 13.80
N ASP A 252 -13.74 -18.26 14.52
CA ASP A 252 -14.83 -17.36 14.93
C ASP A 252 -14.37 -16.12 15.71
N LYS A 253 -13.44 -16.28 16.65
CA LYS A 253 -13.07 -15.21 17.58
C LYS A 253 -12.29 -14.10 16.90
N VAL A 254 -11.25 -14.46 16.15
CA VAL A 254 -10.38 -13.49 15.46
C VAL A 254 -11.14 -12.86 14.30
N TYR A 255 -11.91 -13.65 13.54
CA TYR A 255 -12.79 -13.14 12.49
C TYR A 255 -13.74 -12.05 13.02
N LYS A 256 -14.50 -12.32 14.07
CA LYS A 256 -15.46 -11.34 14.63
C LYS A 256 -14.79 -10.06 15.12
N MET A 257 -13.58 -10.17 15.68
CA MET A 257 -12.79 -9.01 16.07
C MET A 257 -12.40 -8.17 14.85
N MET A 258 -11.92 -8.82 13.78
CA MET A 258 -11.52 -8.15 12.54
C MET A 258 -12.71 -7.54 11.80
N GLU A 259 -13.82 -8.26 11.69
CA GLU A 259 -15.07 -7.75 11.11
C GLU A 259 -15.61 -6.56 11.91
N SER A 260 -15.58 -6.62 13.24
CA SER A 260 -15.97 -5.48 14.08
C SER A 260 -15.04 -4.28 13.89
N PHE A 261 -13.75 -4.50 13.65
CA PHE A 261 -12.79 -3.45 13.36
C PHE A 261 -13.05 -2.82 11.98
N ASP A 262 -13.24 -3.64 10.95
CA ASP A 262 -13.55 -3.19 9.58
C ASP A 262 -14.85 -2.38 9.53
N ASN A 263 -15.92 -2.84 10.20
CA ASN A 263 -17.20 -2.12 10.28
C ASN A 263 -17.12 -0.76 11.02
N LYS A 264 -16.07 -0.51 11.81
CA LYS A 264 -15.84 0.77 12.48
C LYS A 264 -15.08 1.77 11.61
N LEU A 265 -14.51 1.33 10.48
CA LEU A 265 -13.84 2.22 9.54
C LEU A 265 -14.91 3.13 8.90
N ARG A 266 -14.66 4.44 8.88
CA ARG A 266 -15.60 5.44 8.34
C ARG A 266 -15.62 5.47 6.81
N PHE A 267 -14.65 4.85 6.18
CA PHE A 267 -14.58 4.69 4.73
C PHE A 267 -15.34 3.42 4.38
N TYR A 268 -16.59 3.60 3.96
CA TYR A 268 -17.41 2.53 3.40
C TYR A 268 -17.10 2.46 1.92
N PHE A 269 -16.54 1.32 1.51
CA PHE A 269 -16.32 0.96 0.12
C PHE A 269 -17.43 0.01 -0.33
#